data_AF-A0A924RM72-F1
#
_entry.id   AF-A0A924RM72-F1
#
_cell.length_a   1.000
_cell.length_b   1.000
_cell.length_c   1.000
_cell.angle_alpha   90.00
_cell.angle_beta   90.00
_cell.angle_gamma   90.00
#
_symmetry.space_group_name_H-M   'P 1'
#
loop_
_entity.id
_entity.type
_entity.pdbx_description
1 polymer ?
#
loop_
_entity_poly.entity_id
_entity_poly.type
_entity_poly.pdbx_seq_one_letter_code
_entity_poly.pdbx_strand_id
1 'polypeptide(L)'
;WKVKTDQSLIVKHLKPTGANYNKSARYKQGEAFYSLGYGFWITAIASAKLSILKKKPLLFLDYMIGFWKGKLSKKPLLVTEVQAIFIRKHRISKMMSKFGF
;
A
#
# COMPACT_ATOMS: atom_id res chain seq x y z
N TRP A 1 34.03 17.00 -1.19
CA TRP A 1 34.07 16.52 0.21
C TRP A 1 34.53 15.06 0.21
N LYS A 2 35.15 14.54 1.29
CA LYS A 2 35.51 13.11 1.42
C LYS A 2 34.62 12.47 2.49
N VAL A 3 33.83 11.47 2.11
CA VAL A 3 33.03 10.66 3.06
C VAL A 3 33.98 9.73 3.80
N LYS A 4 33.90 9.69 5.12
CA LYS A 4 34.65 8.75 5.97
C LYS A 4 33.65 8.03 6.87
N THR A 5 33.64 6.70 6.82
CA THR A 5 32.78 5.83 7.61
C THR A 5 33.55 5.38 8.85
N ASP A 6 33.04 5.69 10.04
CA ASP A 6 33.62 5.28 11.32
C ASP A 6 32.90 4.04 11.85
N GLN A 7 33.65 2.93 11.98
CA GLN A 7 33.15 1.64 12.43
C GLN A 7 33.10 1.51 13.96
N SER A 8 33.72 2.43 14.70
CA SER A 8 33.72 2.43 16.18
C SER A 8 32.43 2.97 16.78
N LEU A 9 31.59 3.59 15.94
CA LEU A 9 30.40 4.31 16.38
C LEU A 9 29.22 3.34 16.58
N ILE A 10 28.94 3.01 17.84
CA ILE A 10 27.82 2.13 18.22
C ILE A 10 26.51 2.93 18.12
N VAL A 11 25.78 2.77 17.03
CA VAL A 11 24.47 3.40 16.82
C VAL A 11 23.40 2.62 17.59
N LYS A 12 22.94 3.16 18.73
CA LYS A 12 21.82 2.60 19.50
C LYS A 12 20.50 3.11 18.93
N HIS A 13 19.70 2.22 18.33
CA HIS A 13 18.36 2.58 17.85
C HIS A 13 17.41 2.76 19.06
N LEU A 14 17.13 4.02 19.42
CA LEU A 14 16.30 4.37 20.59
C LEU A 14 14.80 4.12 20.38
N LYS A 15 14.36 3.83 19.16
CA LYS A 15 12.97 3.53 18.85
C LYS A 15 12.74 2.02 19.02
N PRO A 16 11.69 1.58 19.75
CA PRO A 16 11.35 0.17 19.78
C PRO A 16 10.97 -0.27 18.36
N THR A 17 11.81 -1.09 17.74
CA THR A 17 11.57 -1.66 16.42
C THR A 17 10.37 -2.60 16.51
N GLY A 18 9.23 -2.19 15.97
CA GLY A 18 8.07 -3.06 15.75
C GLY A 18 7.05 -3.19 16.88
N ALA A 19 7.23 -2.59 18.06
CA ALA A 19 6.27 -2.76 19.17
C ALA A 19 4.94 -1.99 18.97
N ASN A 20 4.96 -0.89 18.22
CA ASN A 20 3.78 -0.09 17.90
C ASN A 20 3.20 -0.45 16.53
N TYR A 21 2.81 -1.72 16.31
CA TYR A 21 1.81 -2.03 15.29
C TYR A 21 0.47 -1.42 15.74
N ASN A 22 0.37 -0.10 15.60
CA ASN A 22 -0.79 0.68 15.98
C ASN A 22 -2.00 0.13 15.20
N LYS A 23 -3.13 -0.07 15.87
CA LYS A 23 -4.36 -0.59 15.23
C LYS A 23 -4.73 0.23 13.98
N SER A 24 -4.36 1.52 13.94
CA SER A 24 -4.51 2.41 12.78
C SER A 24 -3.68 2.02 11.55
N ALA A 25 -2.55 1.33 11.71
CA ALA A 25 -1.68 0.94 10.61
C ALA A 25 -2.31 -0.13 9.70
N ARG A 26 -3.27 -0.91 10.20
CA ARG A 26 -3.93 -1.97 9.42
C ARG A 26 -4.69 -1.44 8.20
N TYR A 27 -5.26 -0.24 8.31
CA TYR A 27 -6.06 0.39 7.25
C TYR A 27 -5.21 1.17 6.24
N LYS A 28 -3.97 1.51 6.58
CA LYS A 28 -3.11 2.39 5.76
C LYS A 28 -2.83 1.82 4.37
N GLN A 29 -2.77 0.51 4.23
CA GLN A 29 -2.54 -0.12 2.93
C GLN A 29 -3.72 0.11 1.97
N GLY A 30 -4.95 0.00 2.49
CA GLY A 30 -6.18 0.30 1.76
C GLY A 30 -6.27 1.77 1.36
N GLU A 31 -5.97 2.67 2.30
CA GLU A 31 -5.90 4.11 2.04
C GLU A 31 -4.84 4.46 0.99
N ALA A 32 -3.70 3.76 1.00
CA ALA A 32 -2.65 3.95 0.01
C ALA A 32 -3.13 3.55 -1.39
N PHE A 33 -3.89 2.45 -1.53
CA PHE A 33 -4.49 2.08 -2.82
C PHE A 33 -5.43 3.18 -3.34
N TYR A 34 -6.27 3.75 -2.47
CA TYR A 34 -7.10 4.90 -2.85
C TYR A 34 -6.25 6.10 -3.28
N SER A 35 -5.25 6.47 -2.49
CA SER A 35 -4.39 7.63 -2.74
C SER A 35 -3.58 7.50 -4.04
N LEU A 36 -3.23 6.27 -4.44
CA LEU A 36 -2.60 5.96 -5.72
C LEU A 36 -3.58 5.97 -6.91
N GLY A 37 -4.84 6.32 -6.68
CA GLY A 37 -5.88 6.41 -7.71
C GLY A 37 -6.45 5.04 -8.12
N TYR A 38 -6.27 3.98 -7.33
CA TYR A 38 -6.85 2.67 -7.70
C TYR A 38 -8.39 2.72 -7.67
N GLY A 39 -9.01 1.98 -8.57
CA GLY A 39 -10.46 1.73 -8.52
C GLY A 39 -10.81 0.62 -7.52
N PHE A 40 -12.11 0.41 -7.30
CA PHE A 40 -12.61 -0.65 -6.41
C PHE A 40 -12.09 -2.05 -6.81
N TRP A 41 -12.22 -2.42 -8.08
CA TRP A 41 -11.82 -3.75 -8.57
C TRP A 41 -10.33 -4.03 -8.41
N ILE A 42 -9.48 -3.07 -8.79
CA ILE A 42 -8.02 -3.20 -8.65
C ILE A 42 -7.65 -3.33 -7.17
N THR A 43 -8.30 -2.55 -6.31
CA THR A 43 -8.10 -2.62 -4.86
C THR A 43 -8.54 -3.96 -4.29
N ALA A 44 -9.68 -4.51 -4.72
CA ALA A 44 -10.16 -5.81 -4.27
C ALA A 44 -9.17 -6.94 -4.66
N ILE A 45 -8.73 -6.98 -5.92
CA ILE A 45 -7.76 -7.98 -6.39
C ILE A 45 -6.42 -7.83 -5.65
N ALA A 46 -5.91 -6.59 -5.53
CA ALA A 46 -4.66 -6.31 -4.82
C ALA A 46 -4.75 -6.69 -3.33
N SER A 47 -5.88 -6.40 -2.68
CA SER A 47 -6.12 -6.70 -1.27
C SER A 47 -6.22 -8.20 -1.03
N ALA A 48 -6.92 -8.93 -1.91
CA ALA A 48 -7.06 -10.39 -1.83
C ALA A 48 -5.70 -11.06 -2.04
N LYS A 49 -4.96 -10.63 -3.06
CA LYS A 49 -3.59 -11.13 -3.30
C LYS A 49 -2.68 -10.88 -2.10
N LEU A 50 -2.73 -9.69 -1.51
CA LEU A 50 -1.85 -9.31 -0.42
C LEU A 50 -2.22 -9.99 0.91
N SER A 51 -3.51 -10.22 1.18
CA SER A 51 -3.96 -10.93 2.38
C SER A 51 -3.56 -12.40 2.36
N ILE A 52 -3.63 -13.05 1.18
CA ILE A 52 -3.13 -14.42 0.95
C ILE A 52 -1.61 -14.46 1.13
N LEU A 53 -0.86 -13.54 0.51
CA LEU A 53 0.61 -13.49 0.62
C LEU A 53 1.07 -13.28 2.07
N LYS A 54 0.31 -12.52 2.85
CA LYS A 54 0.58 -12.27 4.28
C LYS A 54 0.06 -13.40 5.19
N LYS A 55 -0.55 -14.45 4.64
CA LYS A 55 -1.20 -15.57 5.37
C LYS A 55 -2.23 -15.08 6.41
N LYS A 56 -2.89 -13.96 6.14
CA LYS A 56 -3.85 -13.31 7.04
C LYS A 56 -5.09 -12.89 6.26
N PRO A 57 -6.08 -13.79 6.06
CA PRO A 57 -7.23 -13.52 5.20
C PRO A 57 -8.07 -12.32 5.69
N LEU A 58 -8.16 -12.12 7.00
CA LEU A 58 -8.86 -10.97 7.61
C LEU A 58 -8.29 -9.61 7.19
N LEU A 59 -7.02 -9.53 6.76
CA LEU A 59 -6.44 -8.28 6.25
C LEU A 59 -7.12 -7.80 4.97
N PHE A 60 -7.80 -8.67 4.23
CA PHE A 60 -8.59 -8.25 3.07
C PHE A 60 -9.63 -7.21 3.48
N LEU A 61 -10.41 -7.51 4.53
CA LEU A 61 -11.44 -6.61 5.04
C LEU A 61 -10.84 -5.32 5.57
N ASP A 62 -9.70 -5.41 6.28
CA ASP A 62 -8.99 -4.21 6.74
C ASP A 62 -8.57 -3.32 5.57
N TYR A 63 -8.02 -3.88 4.48
CA TYR A 63 -7.63 -3.09 3.32
C TYR A 63 -8.83 -2.50 2.58
N MET A 64 -9.94 -3.24 2.47
CA MET A 64 -11.17 -2.70 1.91
C MET A 64 -11.71 -1.55 2.77
N ILE A 65 -11.80 -1.72 4.09
CA ILE A 65 -12.22 -0.66 5.01
C ILE A 65 -11.29 0.57 4.86
N GLY A 66 -9.98 0.36 4.76
CA GLY A 66 -9.02 1.45 4.55
C GLY A 66 -9.25 2.22 3.24
N PHE A 67 -9.54 1.52 2.15
CA PHE A 67 -9.86 2.15 0.87
C PHE A 67 -11.12 3.02 0.96
N TRP A 68 -12.17 2.49 1.60
CA TRP A 68 -13.42 3.23 1.79
C TRP A 68 -13.23 4.41 2.73
N LYS A 69 -12.46 4.27 3.81
CA LYS A 69 -12.07 5.39 4.68
C LYS A 69 -11.36 6.50 3.91
N GLY A 70 -10.40 6.15 3.05
CA GLY A 70 -9.72 7.12 2.18
C GLY A 70 -10.69 7.84 1.25
N LYS A 71 -11.61 7.09 0.63
CA LYS A 71 -12.64 7.62 -0.28
C LYS A 71 -13.64 8.53 0.42
N LEU A 72 -14.17 8.12 1.57
CA LEU A 72 -15.12 8.88 2.38
C LEU A 72 -14.49 10.16 2.93
N SER A 73 -13.24 10.07 3.37
CA SER A 73 -12.48 11.23 3.87
C SER A 73 -11.98 12.14 2.74
N LYS A 74 -12.29 11.84 1.47
CA LYS A 74 -11.80 12.55 0.27
C LYS A 74 -10.31 12.86 0.34
N LYS A 75 -9.52 11.89 0.80
CA LYS A 75 -8.09 12.06 1.00
C LYS A 75 -7.44 12.51 -0.31
N PRO A 76 -6.53 13.50 -0.31
CA PRO A 76 -5.92 13.96 -1.54
C PRO A 76 -5.21 12.79 -2.24
N LEU A 77 -5.51 12.64 -3.53
CA LEU A 77 -4.82 11.68 -4.37
C LEU A 77 -3.36 12.12 -4.55
N LEU A 78 -2.45 11.16 -4.57
CA LEU A 78 -1.04 11.38 -4.89
C LEU A 78 -0.79 11.46 -6.40
N VAL A 79 -1.84 11.29 -7.19
CA VAL A 79 -1.81 11.20 -8.64
C VAL A 79 -2.88 12.09 -9.24
N THR A 80 -2.61 12.64 -10.41
CA THR A 80 -3.63 13.33 -11.20
C THR A 80 -4.65 12.34 -11.76
N GLU A 81 -5.79 12.82 -12.22
CA GLU A 81 -6.81 11.97 -12.85
C GLU A 81 -6.27 11.22 -14.08
N VAL A 82 -5.50 11.90 -14.92
CA VAL A 82 -4.83 11.29 -16.09
C VAL A 82 -3.86 10.19 -15.67
N GLN A 83 -3.08 10.42 -14.63
CA GLN A 83 -2.17 9.41 -14.07
C GLN A 83 -2.96 8.22 -13.48
N ALA A 84 -4.07 8.47 -12.79
CA ALA A 84 -4.91 7.41 -12.24
C ALA A 84 -5.50 6.52 -13.35
N ILE A 85 -5.96 7.11 -14.46
CA ILE A 85 -6.45 6.36 -15.63
C ILE A 85 -5.32 5.48 -16.21
N PHE A 86 -4.13 6.06 -16.41
CA PHE A 86 -2.97 5.31 -16.89
C PHE A 86 -2.61 4.14 -15.96
N ILE A 87 -2.53 4.40 -14.66
CA ILE A 87 -2.22 3.37 -13.64
C ILE A 87 -3.24 2.24 -13.68
N ARG A 88 -4.54 2.56 -13.76
CA ARG A 88 -5.61 1.55 -13.83
C ARG A 88 -5.47 0.68 -15.08
N LYS A 89 -5.29 1.30 -16.25
CA LYS A 89 -5.10 0.59 -17.53
C LYS A 89 -3.87 -0.30 -17.48
N HIS A 90 -2.75 0.23 -16.99
CA HIS A 90 -1.50 -0.53 -16.85
C HIS A 90 -1.64 -1.72 -15.91
N ARG A 91 -2.28 -1.53 -14.74
CA ARG A 91 -2.52 -2.61 -13.77
C ARG A 91 -3.40 -3.72 -14.33
N ILE A 92 -4.50 -3.37 -15.00
CA ILE A 92 -5.41 -4.35 -15.61
C ILE A 92 -4.67 -5.13 -16.69
N SER A 93 -3.97 -4.46 -17.61
CA SER A 93 -3.16 -5.12 -18.64
C SER A 93 -2.14 -6.11 -18.04
N LYS A 94 -1.40 -5.70 -16.99
CA LYS A 94 -0.45 -6.58 -16.27
C LYS A 94 -1.12 -7.73 -15.51
N MET A 95 -2.38 -7.59 -15.11
CA MET A 95 -3.13 -8.68 -14.47
C MET A 95 -3.62 -9.67 -15.52
N MET A 96 -4.19 -9.18 -16.62
CA MET A 96 -4.65 -10.00 -17.75
C MET A 96 -3.51 -10.82 -18.36
N SER A 97 -2.32 -10.22 -18.50
CA SER A 97 -1.13 -10.92 -19.00
C SER A 97 -0.69 -12.12 -18.13
N LYS A 98 -1.15 -12.21 -16.88
CA LYS A 98 -0.88 -13.36 -16.00
C LYS A 98 -1.89 -14.48 -16.14
N PHE A 99 -3.06 -14.18 -16.72
CA PHE A 99 -4.12 -15.14 -16.99
C PHE A 99 -4.07 -15.67 -18.44
N GLY A 100 -3.05 -15.31 -19.22
CA GLY A 100 -2.84 -15.81 -20.58
C GLY A 100 -3.54 -15.02 -21.70
N PHE A 101 -3.94 -13.77 -21.41
CA PHE A 101 -4.49 -12.83 -22.40
C PHE A 101 -3.52 -11.69 -22.70
#